data_AF-A0A7W8FYW7-F1
#
_entry.id   AF-A0A7W8FYW7-F1
#
_cell.length_a   1.000
_cell.length_b   1.000
_cell.length_c   1.000
_cell.angle_alpha   90.00
_cell.angle_beta   90.00
_cell.angle_gamma   90.00
#
_symmetry.space_group_name_H-M   'P 1'
#
loop_
_entity.id
_entity.type
_entity.pdbx_description
1 polymer ?
#
loop_
_entity_poly.entity_id
_entity_poly.type
_entity_poly.pdbx_seq_one_letter_code
_entity_poly.pdbx_strand_id
1 'polypeptide(L)'
;MKKRWGFVCLCLLVTGCARLSDVDESFLKETEEPEVEKDETPVVMKCDSETQGSLTFESKGDQIQKMTQSFSMSFTDLGINEDLDQNAIKEKINQSLDSMYQDLEGVQAVGEIVGDHVEITVTIDYTAPDHEQLMEAGLLESGKVDSAYISLEETQESYEDSGYTCTIE
;
A
#
# COMPACT_ATOMS: atom_id res chain seq x y z
N MET A 1 24.19 8.96 -53.74
CA MET A 1 23.18 9.58 -54.62
C MET A 1 21.83 9.48 -53.93
N LYS A 2 21.08 10.59 -53.89
CA LYS A 2 19.81 10.78 -53.16
C LYS A 2 18.67 9.97 -53.77
N LYS A 3 17.72 9.52 -52.94
CA LYS A 3 16.28 9.65 -53.22
C LYS A 3 15.46 9.54 -51.92
N ARG A 4 15.00 10.71 -51.44
CA ARG A 4 13.85 10.88 -50.54
C ARG A 4 12.59 10.65 -51.37
N TRP A 5 11.61 9.93 -50.84
CA TRP A 5 10.21 10.16 -51.16
C TRP A 5 9.41 10.08 -49.86
N GLY A 6 8.66 11.15 -49.58
CA GLY A 6 7.96 11.33 -48.32
C GLY A 6 6.50 10.90 -48.37
N PHE A 7 5.97 10.79 -47.15
CA PHE A 7 4.62 11.18 -46.70
C PHE A 7 3.41 10.59 -47.44
N VAL A 8 2.65 9.73 -46.74
CA VAL A 8 1.19 9.91 -46.56
C VAL A 8 0.79 9.33 -45.21
N CYS A 9 0.53 10.22 -44.25
CA CYS A 9 -0.25 9.95 -43.05
C CYS A 9 -1.73 9.89 -43.50
N LEU A 10 -2.35 8.71 -43.44
CA LEU A 10 -3.76 8.52 -43.79
C LEU A 10 -4.55 8.20 -42.51
N CYS A 11 -4.92 9.26 -41.79
CA CYS A 11 -5.98 9.20 -40.79
C CYS A 11 -7.30 8.90 -41.51
N LEU A 12 -7.82 7.68 -41.39
CA LEU A 12 -9.20 7.39 -41.75
C LEU A 12 -10.10 7.76 -40.58
N LEU A 13 -10.63 8.98 -40.67
CA LEU A 13 -11.82 9.43 -39.97
C LEU A 13 -13.00 8.53 -40.35
N VAL A 14 -13.57 7.82 -39.39
CA VAL A 14 -14.96 7.37 -39.48
C VAL A 14 -15.82 8.44 -38.81
N THR A 15 -16.69 9.02 -39.63
CA THR A 15 -17.65 10.07 -39.33
C THR A 15 -18.93 9.47 -38.76
N GLY A 16 -19.59 10.17 -37.82
CA GLY A 16 -20.83 9.70 -37.20
C GLY A 16 -21.55 10.70 -36.29
N CYS A 17 -21.77 11.92 -36.80
CA CYS A 17 -22.74 12.97 -36.44
C CYS A 17 -23.41 13.00 -35.03
N ALA A 18 -23.09 14.05 -34.26
CA ALA A 18 -24.09 14.86 -33.56
C ALA A 18 -23.94 16.32 -34.00
N ARG A 19 -25.07 16.99 -34.23
CA ARG A 19 -25.17 18.27 -34.93
C ARG A 19 -24.68 19.44 -34.08
N LEU A 20 -23.81 20.26 -34.65
CA LEU A 20 -23.56 21.64 -34.22
C LEU A 20 -24.86 22.44 -34.34
N SER A 21 -25.38 22.89 -33.20
CA SER A 21 -26.18 24.13 -33.14
C SER A 21 -25.26 25.17 -32.51
N ASP A 22 -25.25 26.37 -33.08
CA ASP A 22 -24.54 27.56 -32.61
C ASP A 22 -24.56 27.67 -31.08
N VAL A 23 -23.37 27.67 -30.46
CA VAL A 23 -23.19 28.16 -29.09
C VAL A 23 -21.99 29.09 -29.09
N ASP A 24 -22.37 30.37 -29.10
CA ASP A 24 -21.73 31.54 -28.52
C ASP A 24 -20.31 31.38 -27.94
N GLU A 25 -19.41 32.23 -28.43
CA GLU A 25 -18.01 32.40 -28.06
C GLU A 25 -17.86 33.07 -26.67
N SER A 26 -18.60 32.56 -25.68
CA SER A 26 -18.64 33.06 -24.30
C SER A 26 -18.63 31.91 -23.29
N PHE A 27 -17.73 30.94 -23.48
CA PHE A 27 -17.46 29.91 -22.45
C PHE A 27 -15.98 29.56 -22.35
N LEU A 28 -15.11 30.57 -22.39
CA LEU A 28 -13.86 30.50 -21.62
C LEU A 28 -14.24 30.76 -20.15
N LYS A 29 -14.82 29.75 -19.51
CA LYS A 29 -14.84 29.67 -18.06
C LYS A 29 -13.97 28.47 -17.72
N GLU A 30 -12.82 28.75 -17.12
CA GLU A 30 -12.03 27.77 -16.37
C GLU A 30 -13.02 26.83 -15.69
N THR A 31 -13.04 25.57 -16.16
CA THR A 31 -13.58 24.51 -15.33
C THR A 31 -12.48 24.28 -14.32
N GLU A 32 -12.50 25.06 -13.24
CA GLU A 32 -11.89 24.65 -11.99
C GLU A 32 -12.44 23.24 -11.74
N GLU A 33 -11.56 22.23 -11.81
CA GLU A 33 -11.86 20.92 -11.24
C GLU A 33 -12.42 21.19 -9.84
N PRO A 34 -13.58 20.62 -9.47
CA PRO A 34 -14.09 20.82 -8.12
C PRO A 34 -12.98 20.40 -7.16
N GLU A 35 -12.55 21.32 -6.29
CA GLU A 35 -11.71 20.97 -5.16
C GLU A 35 -12.45 19.86 -4.40
N VAL A 36 -12.00 18.61 -4.56
CA VAL A 36 -12.47 17.50 -3.76
C VAL A 36 -12.10 17.87 -2.34
N GLU A 37 -13.08 18.24 -1.51
CA GLU A 37 -12.86 18.41 -0.08
C GLU A 37 -12.18 17.13 0.41
N LYS A 38 -10.93 17.26 0.86
CA LYS A 38 -10.20 16.14 1.46
C LYS A 38 -10.97 15.73 2.71
N ASP A 39 -11.65 14.60 2.62
CA ASP A 39 -12.23 13.95 3.80
C ASP A 39 -11.07 13.51 4.70
N GLU A 40 -10.96 14.15 5.86
CA GLU A 40 -9.93 13.82 6.86
C GLU A 40 -10.50 12.99 8.02
N THR A 41 -11.71 12.45 7.87
CA THR A 41 -12.36 11.63 8.90
C THR A 41 -11.47 10.42 9.21
N PRO A 42 -11.07 10.19 10.47
CA PRO A 42 -10.31 9.00 10.82
C PRO A 42 -11.14 7.74 10.57
N VAL A 43 -10.56 6.78 9.86
CA VAL A 43 -11.18 5.48 9.59
C VAL A 43 -10.20 4.38 9.98
N VAL A 44 -10.72 3.27 10.52
CA VAL A 44 -9.93 2.08 10.82
C VAL A 44 -10.50 0.90 10.05
N MET A 45 -9.64 0.22 9.30
CA MET A 45 -10.00 -1.03 8.62
C MET A 45 -9.19 -2.17 9.22
N LYS A 46 -9.86 -3.28 9.55
CA LYS A 46 -9.23 -4.53 9.99
C LYS A 46 -9.44 -5.59 8.93
N CYS A 47 -8.38 -6.30 8.57
CA CYS A 47 -8.42 -7.40 7.61
C CYS A 47 -7.82 -8.63 8.27
N ASP A 48 -8.60 -9.71 8.38
CA ASP A 48 -8.17 -10.95 9.04
C ASP A 48 -8.11 -12.11 8.05
N SER A 49 -7.10 -12.97 8.21
CA SER A 49 -6.93 -14.23 7.49
C SER A 49 -6.58 -15.34 8.47
N GLU A 50 -7.27 -16.48 8.36
CA GLU A 50 -7.00 -17.65 9.23
C GLU A 50 -5.56 -18.18 9.08
N THR A 51 -4.90 -17.93 7.95
CA THR A 51 -3.58 -18.48 7.64
C THR A 51 -2.46 -17.44 7.56
N GLN A 52 -2.80 -16.17 7.32
CA GLN A 52 -1.80 -15.12 7.05
C GLN A 52 -1.69 -14.08 8.18
N GLY A 53 -2.59 -14.12 9.17
CA GLY A 53 -2.60 -13.20 10.30
C GLY A 53 -3.61 -12.06 10.13
N SER A 54 -3.39 -10.98 10.87
CA SER A 54 -4.28 -9.81 10.92
C SER A 54 -3.57 -8.55 10.47
N LEU A 55 -4.27 -7.69 9.74
CA LEU A 55 -3.84 -6.35 9.38
C LEU A 55 -4.81 -5.32 9.91
N THR A 56 -4.28 -4.18 10.34
CA THR A 56 -5.05 -2.99 10.71
C THR A 56 -4.49 -1.80 9.96
N PHE A 57 -5.36 -1.07 9.29
CA PHE A 57 -5.05 0.16 8.58
C PHE A 57 -5.74 1.33 9.27
N GLU A 58 -4.99 2.38 9.56
CA GLU A 58 -5.49 3.65 10.05
C GLU A 58 -5.40 4.68 8.92
N SER A 59 -6.50 5.32 8.55
CA SER A 59 -6.56 6.30 7.45
C SER A 59 -7.23 7.61 7.86
N LYS A 60 -7.06 8.63 7.01
CA LYS A 60 -7.84 9.88 7.01
C LYS A 60 -8.59 9.94 5.68
N GLY A 61 -9.92 9.80 5.76
CA GLY A 61 -10.74 9.47 4.61
C GLY A 61 -10.21 8.21 3.95
N ASP A 62 -9.96 8.30 2.65
CA ASP A 62 -9.41 7.19 1.86
C ASP A 62 -7.87 7.12 1.90
N GLN A 63 -7.15 8.06 2.54
CA GLN A 63 -5.68 8.00 2.60
C GLN A 63 -5.17 7.24 3.82
N ILE A 64 -4.61 6.04 3.63
CA ILE A 64 -3.93 5.28 4.68
C ILE A 64 -2.74 6.08 5.22
N GLN A 65 -2.67 6.17 6.55
CA GLN A 65 -1.61 6.82 7.31
C GLN A 65 -0.69 5.80 7.96
N LYS A 66 -1.20 4.63 8.33
CA LYS A 66 -0.43 3.61 9.06
C LYS A 66 -1.01 2.22 8.81
N MET A 67 -0.13 1.22 8.78
CA MET A 67 -0.48 -0.20 8.80
C MET A 67 0.17 -0.87 10.01
N THR A 68 -0.58 -1.77 10.66
CA THR A 68 -0.05 -2.74 11.62
C THR A 68 -0.40 -4.14 11.13
N GLN A 69 0.60 -5.01 10.99
CA GLN A 69 0.43 -6.41 10.62
C GLN A 69 0.92 -7.30 11.76
N SER A 70 0.13 -8.31 12.12
CA SER A 70 0.50 -9.31 13.12
C SER A 70 0.34 -10.72 12.55
N PHE A 71 1.37 -11.55 12.70
CA PHE A 71 1.36 -12.94 12.28
C PHE A 71 2.16 -13.80 13.25
N SER A 72 1.88 -15.10 13.23
CA SER A 72 2.52 -16.07 14.13
C SER A 72 3.51 -16.95 13.36
N MET A 73 4.66 -17.22 13.97
CA MET A 73 5.65 -18.18 13.48
C MET A 73 5.95 -19.21 14.56
N SER A 74 5.88 -20.50 14.23
CA SER A 74 6.27 -21.53 15.18
C SER A 74 7.79 -21.54 15.38
N PHE A 75 8.26 -22.03 16.52
CA PHE A 75 9.71 -22.25 16.71
C PHE A 75 10.32 -23.17 15.67
N THR A 76 9.54 -24.14 15.17
CA THR A 76 9.99 -25.04 14.10
C THR A 76 10.24 -24.28 12.79
N ASP A 77 9.35 -23.36 12.42
CA ASP A 77 9.51 -22.53 11.22
C ASP A 77 10.71 -21.58 11.33
N LEU A 78 11.04 -21.18 12.56
CA LEU A 78 12.23 -20.38 12.88
C LEU A 78 13.52 -21.21 13.03
N GLY A 79 13.45 -22.54 12.87
CA GLY A 79 14.59 -23.44 13.05
C GLY A 79 15.11 -23.53 14.50
N ILE A 80 14.27 -23.18 15.46
CA ILE A 80 14.55 -23.21 16.89
C ILE A 80 14.12 -24.58 17.42
N ASN A 81 15.09 -25.45 17.69
CA ASN A 81 14.85 -26.72 18.38
C ASN A 81 14.89 -26.46 19.89
N GLU A 82 13.81 -26.82 20.59
CA GLU A 82 13.59 -26.54 22.01
C GLU A 82 14.70 -27.13 22.91
N ASP A 83 15.57 -26.24 23.38
CA ASP A 83 16.42 -26.35 24.58
C ASP A 83 17.05 -24.96 24.91
N LEU A 84 16.46 -23.87 24.41
CA LEU A 84 16.95 -22.51 24.53
C LEU A 84 16.09 -21.70 25.50
N ASP A 85 16.74 -20.84 26.28
CA ASP A 85 16.07 -19.89 27.16
C ASP A 85 15.17 -18.95 26.35
N GLN A 86 13.91 -18.79 26.77
CA GLN A 86 12.92 -17.99 26.04
C GLN A 86 13.34 -16.51 25.91
N ASN A 87 14.02 -15.93 26.91
CA ASN A 87 14.49 -14.55 26.79
C ASN A 87 15.61 -14.45 25.75
N ALA A 88 16.51 -15.43 25.71
CA ALA A 88 17.56 -15.47 24.68
C ALA A 88 16.98 -15.67 23.26
N ILE A 89 15.89 -16.44 23.12
CA ILE A 89 15.17 -16.55 21.84
C ILE A 89 14.57 -15.19 21.47
N LYS A 90 13.81 -14.58 22.38
CA LYS A 90 13.17 -13.27 22.15
C LYS A 90 14.17 -12.20 21.77
N GLU A 91 15.30 -12.12 22.48
CA GLU A 91 16.38 -11.16 22.21
C GLU A 91 16.95 -11.33 20.80
N LYS A 92 17.23 -12.57 20.38
CA LYS A 92 17.75 -12.83 19.03
C LYS A 92 16.74 -12.48 17.94
N ILE A 93 15.46 -12.77 18.16
CA ILE A 93 14.40 -12.43 17.21
C ILE A 93 14.32 -10.91 17.05
N ASN A 94 14.22 -10.17 18.15
CA ASN A 94 14.12 -8.72 18.09
C ASN A 94 15.41 -8.08 17.55
N GLN A 95 16.59 -8.63 17.86
CA GLN A 95 17.84 -8.18 17.24
C GLN A 95 17.85 -8.39 15.71
N SER A 96 17.29 -9.51 15.24
CA SER A 96 17.15 -9.77 13.80
C SER A 96 16.16 -8.81 13.15
N LEU A 97 15.01 -8.56 13.78
CA LEU A 97 14.01 -7.62 13.30
C LEU A 97 14.56 -6.19 13.26
N ASP A 98 15.24 -5.75 14.32
CA ASP A 98 15.92 -4.45 14.37
C ASP A 98 16.95 -4.35 13.24
N SER A 99 17.79 -5.37 13.05
CA SER A 99 18.78 -5.34 11.97
C SER A 99 18.16 -5.32 10.57
N MET A 100 16.96 -5.87 10.39
CA MET A 100 16.26 -5.87 9.09
C MET A 100 15.62 -4.52 8.77
N TYR A 101 15.12 -3.80 9.79
CA TYR A 101 14.33 -2.59 9.60
C TYR A 101 14.99 -1.30 10.12
N GLN A 102 16.17 -1.36 10.74
CA GLN A 102 16.86 -0.20 11.34
C GLN A 102 17.08 1.00 10.41
N ASP A 103 17.21 0.76 9.11
CA ASP A 103 17.46 1.81 8.12
C ASP A 103 16.17 2.34 7.48
N LEU A 104 15.02 1.72 7.78
CA LEU A 104 13.71 2.13 7.30
C LEU A 104 13.04 3.02 8.35
N GLU A 105 13.06 4.32 8.13
CA GLU A 105 12.28 5.25 8.94
C GLU A 105 10.79 4.85 8.89
N GLY A 106 10.05 5.11 9.96
CA GLY A 106 8.61 4.80 10.03
C GLY A 106 8.27 3.31 10.19
N VAL A 107 9.25 2.40 10.12
CA VAL A 107 9.04 0.95 10.29
C VAL A 107 9.51 0.50 11.67
N GLN A 108 8.67 -0.26 12.37
CA GLN A 108 9.01 -0.92 13.62
C GLN A 108 8.53 -2.37 13.57
N ALA A 109 9.35 -3.30 14.07
CA ALA A 109 8.96 -4.70 14.18
C ALA A 109 9.34 -5.24 15.56
N VAL A 110 8.44 -5.99 16.17
CA VAL A 110 8.65 -6.60 17.49
C VAL A 110 8.18 -8.05 17.47
N GLY A 111 8.95 -8.93 18.11
CA GLY A 111 8.60 -10.33 18.31
C GLY A 111 8.34 -10.62 19.79
N GLU A 112 7.19 -11.22 20.07
CA GLU A 112 6.77 -11.65 21.41
C GLU A 112 6.59 -13.17 21.44
N ILE A 113 7.05 -13.83 22.52
CA ILE A 113 6.84 -15.26 22.69
C ILE A 113 5.49 -15.49 23.35
N VAL A 114 4.63 -16.27 22.69
CA VAL A 114 3.31 -16.64 23.17
C VAL A 114 3.22 -18.17 23.15
N GLY A 115 3.33 -18.79 24.34
CA GLY A 115 3.33 -20.25 24.44
C GLY A 115 4.52 -20.89 23.72
N ASP A 116 4.23 -21.54 22.59
CA ASP A 116 5.15 -22.33 21.75
C ASP A 116 5.47 -21.67 20.39
N HIS A 117 5.06 -20.42 20.22
CA HIS A 117 5.26 -19.66 18.98
C HIS A 117 5.66 -18.22 19.28
N VAL A 118 5.98 -17.50 18.22
CA VAL A 118 6.33 -16.09 18.24
C VAL A 118 5.27 -15.32 17.48
N GLU A 119 4.66 -14.33 18.13
CA GLU A 119 3.85 -13.34 17.46
C GLU A 119 4.74 -12.18 17.02
N ILE A 120 4.83 -11.95 15.72
CA ILE A 120 5.56 -10.84 15.13
C ILE A 120 4.55 -9.76 14.78
N THR A 121 4.80 -8.53 15.24
CA THR A 121 4.03 -7.36 14.87
C THR A 121 4.94 -6.37 14.13
N VAL A 122 4.56 -6.04 12.90
CA VAL A 122 5.21 -5.01 12.08
C VAL A 122 4.28 -3.81 11.99
N THR A 123 4.81 -2.63 12.25
CA THR A 123 4.11 -1.35 12.12
C THR A 123 4.82 -0.49 11.10
N ILE A 124 4.07 0.05 10.15
CA ILE A 124 4.57 0.97 9.13
C ILE A 124 3.76 2.25 9.26
N ASP A 125 4.42 3.34 9.63
CA ASP A 125 3.93 4.70 9.47
C ASP A 125 4.15 5.11 8.01
N TYR A 126 3.11 5.55 7.33
CA TYR A 126 3.20 6.08 5.95
C TYR A 126 3.20 7.61 5.93
N THR A 127 2.96 8.26 7.08
CA THR A 127 3.05 9.71 7.25
C THR A 127 4.50 10.20 7.37
N ALA A 128 5.36 9.31 7.85
CA ALA A 128 6.81 9.35 7.74
C ALA A 128 7.21 7.95 7.26
N PRO A 129 7.92 7.70 6.12
CA PRO A 129 8.83 8.56 5.36
C PRO A 129 8.93 8.16 3.85
N ASP A 130 10.12 8.34 3.26
CA ASP A 130 10.62 7.97 1.92
C ASP A 130 10.04 6.67 1.34
N HIS A 131 8.95 6.82 0.59
CA HIS A 131 8.23 5.70 -0.03
C HIS A 131 9.11 4.88 -0.97
N GLU A 132 10.21 5.44 -1.49
CA GLU A 132 11.17 4.71 -2.33
C GLU A 132 11.82 3.55 -1.56
N GLN A 133 12.30 3.79 -0.34
CA GLN A 133 12.93 2.75 0.49
C GLN A 133 11.93 1.67 0.92
N LEU A 134 10.67 2.05 1.20
CA LEU A 134 9.62 1.08 1.51
C LEU A 134 9.31 0.18 0.30
N MET A 135 9.34 0.73 -0.91
CA MET A 135 9.19 -0.07 -2.13
C MET A 135 10.38 -1.00 -2.39
N GLU A 136 11.61 -0.49 -2.23
CA GLU A 136 12.82 -1.32 -2.37
C GLU A 136 12.86 -2.47 -1.35
N ALA A 137 12.35 -2.23 -0.14
CA ALA A 137 12.20 -3.23 0.91
C ALA A 137 10.99 -4.18 0.70
N GLY A 138 10.15 -3.93 -0.31
CA GLY A 138 8.94 -4.71 -0.58
C GLY A 138 7.80 -4.51 0.43
N LEU A 139 7.85 -3.43 1.21
CA LEU A 139 6.83 -3.03 2.19
C LEU A 139 5.75 -2.12 1.57
N LEU A 140 5.95 -1.72 0.32
CA LEU A 140 5.01 -0.95 -0.50
C LEU A 140 5.10 -1.40 -1.96
N GLU A 141 3.95 -1.56 -2.64
CA GLU A 141 3.95 -1.99 -4.04
C GLU A 141 4.34 -0.87 -5.00
N SER A 142 5.23 -1.19 -5.95
CA SER A 142 5.62 -0.29 -7.03
C SER A 142 4.48 -0.11 -8.05
N GLY A 143 4.01 1.12 -8.24
CA GLY A 143 2.92 1.45 -9.17
C GLY A 143 1.96 2.54 -8.67
N LYS A 144 1.96 2.83 -7.36
CA LYS A 144 1.15 3.89 -6.73
C LYS A 144 1.93 5.22 -6.53
N VAL A 145 2.98 5.45 -7.32
CA VAL A 145 4.18 6.21 -6.92
C VAL A 145 4.11 7.74 -7.13
N ASP A 146 3.20 8.28 -7.93
CA ASP A 146 3.23 9.73 -8.20
C ASP A 146 2.70 10.59 -7.04
N SER A 147 2.07 9.99 -6.04
CA SER A 147 1.67 10.66 -4.81
C SER A 147 1.80 9.67 -3.67
N ALA A 148 2.26 10.12 -2.50
CA ALA A 148 2.26 9.42 -1.21
C ALA A 148 0.86 8.94 -0.72
N TYR A 149 -0.03 8.60 -1.64
CA TYR A 149 -1.43 8.31 -1.46
C TYR A 149 -1.64 6.81 -1.62
N ILE A 150 -1.94 6.16 -0.51
CA ILE A 150 -2.31 4.76 -0.45
C ILE A 150 -3.80 4.72 -0.14
N SER A 151 -4.62 4.38 -1.15
CA SER A 151 -6.08 4.32 -1.03
C SER A 151 -6.51 3.18 -0.10
N LEU A 152 -7.39 3.46 0.86
CA LEU A 152 -8.02 2.49 1.74
C LEU A 152 -8.93 1.55 0.95
N GLU A 153 -9.74 2.09 0.03
CA GLU A 153 -10.65 1.35 -0.83
C GLU A 153 -9.89 0.35 -1.72
N GLU A 154 -8.87 0.80 -2.45
CA GLU A 154 -8.07 -0.11 -3.28
C GLU A 154 -7.31 -1.16 -2.45
N THR A 155 -6.84 -0.77 -1.25
CA THR A 155 -6.19 -1.69 -0.33
C THR A 155 -7.17 -2.75 0.18
N GLN A 156 -8.42 -2.36 0.50
CA GLN A 156 -9.46 -3.31 0.89
C GLN A 156 -9.67 -4.36 -0.20
N GLU A 157 -9.92 -3.92 -1.44
CA GLU A 157 -10.16 -4.82 -2.57
C GLU A 157 -9.00 -5.79 -2.78
N SER A 158 -7.75 -5.30 -2.75
CA SER A 158 -6.55 -6.14 -2.94
C SER A 158 -6.40 -7.22 -1.86
N TYR A 159 -6.66 -6.89 -0.59
CA TYR A 159 -6.58 -7.86 0.50
C TYR A 159 -7.75 -8.85 0.48
N GLU A 160 -8.96 -8.41 0.13
CA GLU A 160 -10.11 -9.31 -0.07
C GLU A 160 -9.88 -10.31 -1.21
N ASP A 161 -9.33 -9.84 -2.34
CA ASP A 161 -8.92 -10.69 -3.47
C ASP A 161 -7.81 -11.68 -3.06
N SER A 162 -6.98 -11.30 -2.09
CA SER A 162 -5.92 -12.13 -1.50
C SER A 162 -6.42 -13.07 -0.39
N GLY A 163 -7.73 -13.10 -0.13
CA GLY A 163 -8.38 -14.03 0.79
C GLY A 163 -8.51 -13.55 2.24
N TYR A 164 -8.37 -12.25 2.49
CA TYR A 164 -8.71 -11.66 3.79
C TYR A 164 -10.20 -11.32 3.87
N THR A 165 -10.72 -11.22 5.08
CA THR A 165 -12.02 -10.59 5.34
C THR A 165 -11.78 -9.23 5.98
N CYS A 166 -12.15 -8.15 5.29
CA CYS A 166 -11.95 -6.78 5.77
C CYS A 166 -13.23 -6.17 6.34
N THR A 167 -13.10 -5.37 7.40
CA THR A 167 -14.20 -4.63 8.04
C THR A 167 -13.75 -3.22 8.38
N ILE A 168 -14.57 -2.22 8.06
CA ILE A 168 -14.36 -0.81 8.40
C ILE A 168 -15.16 -0.47 9.67
N GLU A 169 -14.51 0.18 10.64
CA GLU A 169 -15.07 0.61 11.94
C GLU A 169 -15.36 2.12 11.99
#